data_AF-U7VET0-F1
#
_entry.id   AF-U7VET0-F1
#
_cell.length_a   1.000
_cell.length_b   1.000
_cell.length_c   1.000
_cell.angle_alpha   90.00
_cell.angle_beta   90.00
_cell.angle_gamma   90.00
#
_symmetry.space_group_name_H-M   'P 1'
#
loop_
_entity.id
_entity.type
_entity.pdbx_description
1 polymer ?
#
loop_
_entity_poly.entity_id
_entity_poly.type
_entity_poly.pdbx_seq_one_letter_code
_entity_poly.pdbx_strand_id
1 'polypeptide(L)'
;MSTYKLWCNYLRIDRFIYPDEKKLKFLNFCQENNVIYLSEIDEELLTQYSKVPGVGPGRIADIKNDLSEIVERFSKQKTFKKIVDCRLDKIIFNIKHIEGITVGEFLNYNQKDIDSLQLTSNELERIYEICTTTLPLEETLKKIKTTLSQDDIQLLVDRLENNKTLEEIGTLRNISRERTRQIEIKLKQIIANIFKNTNLNIALKIEADFKDEISLDEMYELFGKNYRFLVSFLKRNEIFSRPFYIDFLDLFLFDRRERFFKIFYSLEFTNILTTENVKTIRSSFKSFKWITQEEIEKIITKLGYEKHGKYYVQNSGYKDILELYFVKLVSHPLRVDENTIKLIIEDINSRLDYNLYSEEIKNMNDNTAIYLARRLEGLLSRIDGIIMTDSRTYIHINKIKYNVEEFLNLKNTILSFNENYIDSIAVYKNLESILNSIGIYSDHVFYSLFKYHFAQELNLSTNGNSRVLTIGEQGFNRVDELEKFIETEGKILEKSYIQEKLNYSNVSLNNAIDNSNKIISFDRSFIGLINFVQMSKNEIELFKELVISNDNDGNISIPELISKINLNKSFKAFIKKNNINKYFIASLVRYYFPEYKGGCNLLSKKSITK
;
A
#
# COMPACT_ATOMS: atom_id res chain seq x y z
N MET A 1 -48.25 -45.40 13.65
CA MET A 1 -48.17 -44.34 12.61
C MET A 1 -46.78 -44.42 12.01
N SER A 2 -46.61 -44.47 10.69
CA SER A 2 -45.25 -44.43 10.11
C SER A 2 -44.58 -43.11 10.50
N THR A 3 -43.28 -43.11 10.80
CA THR A 3 -42.59 -41.92 11.33
C THR A 3 -42.68 -40.71 10.39
N TYR A 4 -42.76 -40.94 9.08
CA TYR A 4 -43.04 -39.89 8.10
C TYR A 4 -44.39 -39.19 8.35
N LYS A 5 -45.46 -39.95 8.62
CA LYS A 5 -46.81 -39.38 8.85
C LYS A 5 -46.84 -38.49 10.09
N LEU A 6 -46.00 -38.77 11.09
CA LEU A 6 -45.83 -37.91 12.26
C LEU A 6 -45.27 -36.54 11.86
N TRP A 7 -44.22 -36.52 11.04
CA TRP A 7 -43.60 -35.28 10.57
C TRP A 7 -44.59 -34.40 9.82
N CYS A 8 -45.46 -34.98 8.98
CA CYS A 8 -46.48 -34.23 8.25
C CYS A 8 -47.36 -33.30 9.10
N ASN A 9 -47.51 -33.58 10.41
CA ASN A 9 -48.25 -32.73 11.35
C ASN A 9 -47.57 -31.37 11.63
N TYR A 10 -46.29 -31.24 11.28
CA TYR A 10 -45.47 -30.05 11.55
C TYR A 10 -44.99 -29.33 10.28
N LEU A 11 -45.10 -29.97 9.12
CA LEU A 11 -44.57 -29.46 7.85
C LEU A 11 -45.63 -28.62 7.15
N ARG A 12 -45.34 -27.34 6.90
CA ARG A 12 -46.29 -26.46 6.25
C ARG A 12 -46.34 -26.71 4.75
N ILE A 13 -47.54 -26.66 4.18
CA ILE A 13 -47.77 -26.93 2.75
C ILE A 13 -46.97 -25.95 1.88
N ASP A 14 -46.98 -24.65 2.23
CA ASP A 14 -46.35 -23.57 1.48
C ASP A 14 -44.81 -23.60 1.47
N ARG A 15 -44.20 -24.45 2.30
CA ARG A 15 -42.74 -24.67 2.35
C ARG A 15 -42.30 -25.86 1.52
N PHE A 16 -43.09 -26.92 1.48
CA PHE A 16 -42.72 -28.18 0.82
C PHE A 16 -43.34 -28.33 -0.58
N ILE A 17 -44.40 -27.58 -0.88
CA ILE A 17 -44.96 -27.46 -2.23
C ILE A 17 -44.59 -26.09 -2.78
N TYR A 18 -43.54 -26.06 -3.60
CA TYR A 18 -43.00 -24.79 -4.11
C TYR A 18 -44.01 -24.07 -5.00
N PRO A 19 -44.22 -22.75 -4.79
CA PRO A 19 -45.16 -21.97 -5.60
C PRO A 19 -44.59 -21.77 -7.01
N ASP A 20 -45.16 -22.50 -7.98
CA ASP A 20 -45.07 -22.19 -9.40
C ASP A 20 -46.48 -21.86 -9.94
N GLU A 21 -46.58 -21.40 -11.19
CA GLU A 21 -47.87 -21.04 -11.80
C GLU A 21 -48.90 -22.18 -11.79
N LYS A 22 -48.46 -23.44 -11.72
CA LYS A 22 -49.34 -24.61 -11.67
C LYS A 22 -49.85 -24.88 -10.26
N LYS A 23 -48.99 -24.68 -9.25
CA LYS A 23 -49.21 -25.03 -7.84
C LYS A 23 -49.77 -23.90 -6.98
N LEU A 24 -49.63 -22.64 -7.40
CA LEU A 24 -50.24 -21.48 -6.72
C LEU A 24 -51.75 -21.66 -6.49
N LYS A 25 -52.44 -22.27 -7.45
CA LYS A 25 -53.88 -22.53 -7.33
C LYS A 25 -54.22 -23.55 -6.23
N PHE A 26 -53.34 -24.53 -6.02
CA PHE A 26 -53.47 -25.48 -4.91
C PHE A 26 -53.20 -24.80 -3.58
N LEU A 27 -52.12 -24.00 -3.50
CA LEU A 27 -51.78 -23.27 -2.28
C LEU A 27 -52.89 -22.28 -1.86
N ASN A 28 -53.47 -21.56 -2.81
CA ASN A 28 -54.61 -20.68 -2.55
C ASN A 28 -55.84 -21.46 -2.07
N PHE A 29 -56.14 -22.61 -2.71
CA PHE A 29 -57.21 -23.49 -2.28
C PHE A 29 -56.99 -23.99 -0.83
N CYS A 30 -55.76 -24.39 -0.49
CA CYS A 30 -55.40 -24.77 0.88
C CYS A 30 -55.60 -23.61 1.86
N GLN A 31 -55.16 -22.39 1.51
CA GLN A 31 -55.36 -21.20 2.34
C GLN A 31 -56.84 -20.88 2.56
N GLU A 32 -57.67 -20.92 1.51
CA GLU A 32 -59.11 -20.68 1.58
C GLU A 32 -59.84 -21.71 2.46
N ASN A 33 -59.31 -22.94 2.55
CA ASN A 33 -59.85 -24.02 3.36
C ASN A 33 -59.13 -24.21 4.71
N ASN A 34 -58.28 -23.25 5.12
CA ASN A 34 -57.49 -23.29 6.36
C ASN A 34 -56.61 -24.55 6.52
N VAL A 35 -56.14 -25.11 5.40
CA VAL A 35 -55.23 -26.24 5.38
C VAL A 35 -53.80 -25.70 5.44
N ILE A 36 -53.09 -25.99 6.54
CA ILE A 36 -51.79 -25.42 6.86
C ILE A 36 -50.68 -26.46 6.74
N TYR A 37 -50.95 -27.70 7.18
CA TYR A 37 -49.97 -28.77 7.31
C TYR A 37 -50.16 -29.91 6.30
N LEU A 38 -49.07 -30.59 5.93
CA LEU A 38 -49.13 -31.71 4.98
C LEU A 38 -50.02 -32.87 5.46
N SER A 39 -50.18 -33.05 6.78
CA SER A 39 -51.04 -34.10 7.35
C SER A 39 -52.52 -33.91 7.05
N GLU A 40 -52.94 -32.68 6.74
CA GLU A 40 -54.32 -32.30 6.45
C GLU A 40 -54.69 -32.55 4.97
N ILE A 41 -53.72 -32.96 4.15
CA ILE A 41 -53.96 -33.35 2.75
C ILE A 41 -54.33 -34.83 2.70
N ASP A 42 -55.61 -35.10 2.49
CA ASP A 42 -56.15 -36.43 2.25
C ASP A 42 -56.80 -36.56 0.85
N GLU A 43 -57.28 -37.76 0.52
CA GLU A 43 -57.94 -38.00 -0.78
C GLU A 43 -59.27 -37.21 -0.91
N GLU A 44 -59.92 -36.86 0.20
CA GLU A 44 -61.14 -36.06 0.17
C GLU A 44 -60.82 -34.62 -0.23
N LEU A 45 -59.83 -34.00 0.41
CA LEU A 45 -59.33 -32.66 0.07
C LEU A 45 -58.85 -32.60 -1.38
N LEU A 46 -58.13 -33.62 -1.86
CA LEU A 46 -57.70 -33.70 -3.27
C LEU A 46 -58.89 -33.84 -4.23
N THR A 47 -59.94 -34.56 -3.82
CA THR A 47 -61.19 -34.68 -4.58
C THR A 47 -61.93 -33.34 -4.64
N GLN A 48 -61.94 -32.58 -3.54
CA GLN A 48 -62.50 -31.23 -3.51
C GLN A 48 -61.72 -30.29 -4.40
N TYR A 49 -60.39 -30.31 -4.32
CA TYR A 49 -59.51 -29.52 -5.18
C TYR A 49 -59.69 -29.85 -6.67
N SER A 50 -59.91 -31.13 -7.02
CA SER A 50 -60.16 -31.54 -8.41
C SER A 50 -61.44 -30.96 -9.02
N LYS A 51 -62.39 -30.50 -8.18
CA LYS A 51 -63.64 -29.87 -8.62
C LYS A 51 -63.50 -28.36 -8.82
N VAL A 52 -62.36 -27.76 -8.44
CA VAL A 52 -62.10 -26.34 -8.63
C VAL A 52 -61.95 -26.04 -10.13
N PRO A 53 -62.64 -25.00 -10.67
CA PRO A 53 -62.58 -24.67 -12.09
C PRO A 53 -61.14 -24.49 -12.57
N GLY A 54 -60.73 -25.16 -13.65
CA GLY A 54 -59.38 -25.05 -14.21
C GLY A 54 -58.31 -25.91 -13.52
N VAL A 55 -58.71 -26.86 -12.67
CA VAL A 55 -57.84 -27.93 -12.14
C VAL A 55 -58.11 -29.22 -12.91
N GLY A 56 -57.13 -29.67 -13.70
CA GLY A 56 -57.19 -30.95 -14.41
C GLY A 56 -56.47 -32.07 -13.66
N PRO A 57 -56.62 -33.34 -14.11
CA PRO A 57 -55.98 -34.51 -13.47
C PRO A 57 -54.45 -34.39 -13.39
N GLY A 58 -53.81 -33.71 -14.36
CA GLY A 58 -52.37 -33.44 -14.32
C GLY A 58 -51.93 -32.61 -13.11
N ARG A 59 -52.73 -31.61 -12.68
CA ARG A 59 -52.40 -30.81 -11.49
C ARG A 59 -52.53 -31.62 -10.21
N ILE A 60 -53.50 -32.54 -10.15
CA ILE A 60 -53.64 -33.47 -9.01
C ILE A 60 -52.46 -34.44 -8.98
N ALA A 61 -52.06 -34.98 -10.13
CA ALA A 61 -50.90 -35.85 -10.24
C ALA A 61 -49.61 -35.14 -9.81
N ASP A 62 -49.42 -33.88 -10.19
CA ASP A 62 -48.27 -33.08 -9.77
C ASP A 62 -48.20 -32.93 -8.24
N ILE A 63 -49.32 -32.65 -7.57
CA ILE A 63 -49.38 -32.59 -6.09
C ILE A 63 -49.10 -33.97 -5.46
N LYS A 64 -49.68 -35.05 -6.01
CA LYS A 64 -49.39 -36.41 -5.52
C LYS A 64 -47.92 -36.79 -5.69
N ASN A 65 -47.27 -36.33 -6.76
CA ASN A 65 -45.84 -36.53 -6.99
C ASN A 65 -44.98 -35.73 -6.01
N ASP A 66 -45.33 -34.47 -5.71
CA ASP A 66 -44.63 -33.71 -4.69
C ASP A 66 -44.69 -34.41 -3.32
N LEU A 67 -45.88 -34.90 -2.94
CA LEU A 67 -46.07 -35.64 -1.69
C LEU A 67 -45.26 -36.94 -1.67
N SER A 68 -45.20 -37.68 -2.78
CA SER A 68 -44.42 -38.91 -2.87
C SER A 68 -42.91 -38.64 -2.81
N GLU A 69 -42.43 -37.56 -3.43
CA GLU A 69 -41.03 -37.15 -3.35
C GLU A 69 -40.61 -36.84 -1.91
N ILE A 70 -41.47 -36.21 -1.10
CA ILE A 70 -41.16 -35.92 0.32
C ILE A 70 -40.98 -37.23 1.10
N VAL A 71 -41.85 -38.22 0.86
CA VAL A 71 -41.75 -39.58 1.46
C VAL A 71 -40.45 -40.28 1.02
N GLU A 72 -40.13 -40.21 -0.27
CA GLU A 72 -38.94 -40.85 -0.83
C GLU A 72 -37.67 -40.23 -0.26
N ARG A 73 -37.60 -38.89 -0.19
CA ARG A 73 -36.48 -38.18 0.44
C ARG A 73 -36.26 -38.61 1.87
N PHE A 74 -37.33 -38.69 2.66
CA PHE A 74 -37.26 -39.17 4.05
C PHE A 74 -36.69 -40.59 4.14
N SER A 75 -37.14 -41.48 3.26
CA SER A 75 -36.69 -42.88 3.24
C SER A 75 -35.23 -43.00 2.82
N LYS A 76 -34.83 -42.25 1.78
CA LYS A 76 -33.47 -42.22 1.26
C LYS A 76 -32.50 -41.63 2.29
N GLN A 77 -32.92 -40.64 3.09
CA GLN A 77 -32.05 -40.01 4.08
C GLN A 77 -31.46 -41.02 5.09
N LYS A 78 -32.24 -42.04 5.45
CA LYS A 78 -31.82 -43.07 6.41
C LYS A 78 -30.65 -43.93 5.91
N THR A 79 -30.32 -43.89 4.62
CA THR A 79 -29.20 -44.66 4.05
C THR A 79 -27.87 -43.90 4.11
N PHE A 80 -27.89 -42.58 4.35
CA PHE A 80 -26.69 -41.75 4.39
C PHE A 80 -26.06 -41.75 5.79
N LYS A 81 -25.31 -42.81 6.10
CA LYS A 81 -24.74 -43.06 7.43
C LYS A 81 -24.03 -41.86 8.06
N LYS A 82 -23.13 -41.17 7.33
CA LYS A 82 -22.42 -39.98 7.83
C LYS A 82 -23.35 -38.85 8.31
N ILE A 83 -24.51 -38.70 7.66
CA ILE A 83 -25.49 -37.67 8.02
C ILE A 83 -26.36 -38.15 9.18
N VAL A 84 -26.82 -39.40 9.13
CA VAL A 84 -27.65 -40.02 10.16
C VAL A 84 -26.93 -40.06 11.51
N ASP A 85 -25.64 -40.39 11.52
CA ASP A 85 -24.81 -40.46 12.73
C ASP A 85 -24.40 -39.07 13.25
N CYS A 86 -24.71 -38.00 12.50
CA CYS A 86 -24.33 -36.66 12.85
C CYS A 86 -25.21 -36.07 13.96
N ARG A 87 -24.59 -35.36 14.90
CA ARG A 87 -25.28 -34.62 15.96
C ARG A 87 -25.94 -33.34 15.44
N LEU A 88 -27.20 -33.13 15.80
CA LEU A 88 -27.97 -31.96 15.40
C LEU A 88 -27.38 -30.64 15.90
N ASP A 89 -26.85 -30.61 17.13
CA ASP A 89 -26.22 -29.42 17.71
C ASP A 89 -24.93 -28.98 17.00
N LYS A 90 -24.35 -29.85 16.14
CA LYS A 90 -23.21 -29.52 15.27
C LYS A 90 -23.63 -28.89 13.93
N ILE A 91 -24.88 -29.12 13.53
CA ILE A 91 -25.43 -28.62 12.27
C ILE A 91 -26.28 -27.36 12.52
N ILE A 92 -26.96 -27.28 13.66
CA ILE A 92 -27.95 -26.26 14.00
C ILE A 92 -27.58 -25.59 15.33
N PHE A 93 -26.95 -24.42 15.25
CA PHE A 93 -26.35 -23.74 16.42
C PHE A 93 -27.30 -22.92 17.29
N ASN A 94 -28.57 -22.73 16.86
CA ASN A 94 -29.51 -21.81 17.51
C ASN A 94 -30.64 -22.51 18.27
N ILE A 95 -30.58 -23.82 18.44
CA ILE A 95 -31.61 -24.61 19.13
C ILE A 95 -30.92 -25.36 20.28
N LYS A 96 -31.26 -25.02 21.53
CA LYS A 96 -30.58 -25.58 22.72
C LYS A 96 -31.08 -26.98 23.09
N HIS A 97 -32.33 -27.31 22.76
CA HIS A 97 -33.00 -28.53 23.20
C HIS A 97 -32.64 -29.79 22.38
N ILE A 98 -31.64 -29.70 21.49
CA ILE A 98 -31.23 -30.79 20.58
C ILE A 98 -29.81 -31.30 20.86
N GLU A 99 -29.22 -30.92 21.99
CA GLU A 99 -27.87 -31.35 22.37
C GLU A 99 -27.76 -32.88 22.49
N GLY A 100 -26.80 -33.47 21.78
CA GLY A 100 -26.53 -34.90 21.86
C GLY A 100 -27.41 -35.77 20.97
N ILE A 101 -28.46 -35.21 20.37
CA ILE A 101 -29.38 -35.92 19.49
C ILE A 101 -28.75 -36.03 18.09
N THR A 102 -28.73 -37.24 17.54
CA THR A 102 -28.32 -37.47 16.15
C THR A 102 -29.47 -37.22 15.17
N VAL A 103 -29.14 -36.92 13.90
CA VAL A 103 -30.12 -36.81 12.82
C VAL A 103 -30.95 -38.10 12.72
N GLY A 104 -30.30 -39.26 12.84
CA GLY A 104 -30.94 -40.56 12.78
C GLY A 104 -31.94 -40.81 13.90
N GLU A 105 -31.57 -40.48 15.13
CA GLU A 105 -32.48 -40.55 16.28
C GLU A 105 -33.67 -39.62 16.06
N PHE A 106 -33.41 -38.35 15.76
CA PHE A 106 -34.46 -37.35 15.54
C PHE A 106 -35.45 -37.79 14.47
N LEU A 107 -34.99 -38.23 13.30
CA LEU A 107 -35.87 -38.69 12.23
C LEU A 107 -36.68 -39.96 12.59
N ASN A 108 -36.32 -40.68 13.66
CA ASN A 108 -37.04 -41.85 14.15
C ASN A 108 -37.91 -41.59 15.39
N TYR A 109 -37.90 -40.37 15.95
CA TYR A 109 -38.69 -40.00 17.11
C TYR A 109 -40.18 -40.21 16.91
N ASN A 110 -40.85 -40.64 17.98
CA ASN A 110 -42.30 -40.72 18.07
C ASN A 110 -42.87 -39.41 18.65
N GLN A 111 -44.20 -39.30 18.73
CA GLN A 111 -44.89 -38.10 19.25
C GLN A 111 -44.42 -37.71 20.66
N LYS A 112 -44.27 -38.67 21.58
CA LYS A 112 -43.83 -38.41 22.96
C LYS A 112 -42.41 -37.87 23.01
N ASP A 113 -41.54 -38.41 22.15
CA ASP A 113 -40.15 -37.95 22.05
C ASP A 113 -40.13 -36.50 21.55
N ILE A 114 -40.90 -36.17 20.50
CA ILE A 114 -41.01 -34.79 19.97
C ILE A 114 -41.56 -33.83 21.02
N ASP A 115 -42.66 -34.20 21.71
CA ASP A 115 -43.29 -33.37 22.75
C ASP A 115 -42.31 -33.09 23.90
N SER A 116 -41.42 -34.03 24.21
CA SER A 116 -40.41 -33.87 25.26
C SER A 116 -39.31 -32.84 24.94
N LEU A 117 -39.07 -32.57 23.65
CA LEU A 117 -38.07 -31.58 23.22
C LEU A 117 -38.52 -30.13 23.45
N GLN A 118 -39.82 -29.90 23.68
CA GLN A 118 -40.41 -28.56 23.87
C GLN A 118 -40.08 -27.57 22.74
N LEU A 119 -39.95 -28.08 21.51
CA LEU A 119 -39.67 -27.26 20.32
C LEU A 119 -40.95 -26.70 19.71
N THR A 120 -40.85 -25.50 19.13
CA THR A 120 -41.94 -24.92 18.33
C THR A 120 -42.10 -25.65 16.99
N SER A 121 -43.28 -25.60 16.38
CA SER A 121 -43.50 -26.20 15.05
C SER A 121 -42.54 -25.66 13.98
N ASN A 122 -42.19 -24.37 14.05
CA ASN A 122 -41.21 -23.76 13.12
C ASN A 122 -39.79 -24.31 13.32
N GLU A 123 -39.39 -24.60 14.56
CA GLU A 123 -38.09 -25.21 14.84
C GLU A 123 -38.04 -26.66 14.36
N LEU A 124 -39.10 -27.42 14.62
CA LEU A 124 -39.24 -28.80 14.13
C LEU A 124 -39.20 -28.86 12.61
N GLU A 125 -39.94 -27.98 11.94
CA GLU A 125 -39.95 -27.86 10.47
C GLU A 125 -38.55 -27.56 9.93
N ARG A 126 -37.84 -26.59 10.54
CA ARG A 126 -36.48 -26.23 10.13
C ARG A 126 -35.47 -27.36 10.33
N ILE A 127 -35.53 -28.06 11.46
CA ILE A 127 -34.65 -29.21 11.72
C ILE A 127 -34.94 -30.30 10.69
N TYR A 128 -36.22 -30.61 10.45
CA TYR A 128 -36.64 -31.60 9.48
C TYR A 128 -36.17 -31.27 8.07
N GLU A 129 -36.35 -30.02 7.62
CA GLU A 129 -35.89 -29.56 6.31
C GLU A 129 -34.38 -29.76 6.17
N ILE A 130 -33.58 -29.31 7.14
CA ILE A 130 -32.13 -29.49 7.12
C ILE A 130 -31.77 -30.99 7.07
N CYS A 131 -32.38 -31.81 7.91
CA CYS A 131 -32.09 -33.24 7.99
C CYS A 131 -32.40 -33.98 6.69
N THR A 132 -33.50 -33.63 6.01
CA THR A 132 -33.99 -34.34 4.81
C THR A 132 -33.51 -33.77 3.48
N THR A 133 -32.99 -32.53 3.48
CA THR A 133 -32.43 -31.90 2.27
C THR A 133 -30.89 -31.97 2.23
N THR A 134 -30.22 -32.19 3.36
CA THR A 134 -28.77 -32.35 3.37
C THR A 134 -28.38 -33.68 2.71
N LEU A 135 -27.67 -33.59 1.59
CA LEU A 135 -27.13 -34.76 0.87
C LEU A 135 -25.62 -34.87 1.07
N PRO A 136 -25.04 -36.09 1.01
CA PRO A 136 -23.60 -36.24 0.95
C PRO A 136 -23.00 -35.48 -0.24
N LEU A 137 -21.74 -35.08 -0.13
CA LEU A 137 -21.04 -34.35 -1.19
C LEU A 137 -21.13 -35.10 -2.53
N GLU A 138 -20.88 -36.41 -2.51
CA GLU A 138 -20.92 -37.26 -3.71
C GLU A 138 -22.28 -37.20 -4.45
N GLU A 139 -23.39 -37.29 -3.72
CA GLU A 139 -24.73 -37.21 -4.31
C GLU A 139 -25.04 -35.81 -4.84
N THR A 140 -24.51 -34.77 -4.19
CA THR A 140 -24.61 -33.38 -4.68
C THR A 140 -23.86 -33.21 -6.00
N LEU A 141 -22.63 -33.73 -6.09
CA LEU A 141 -21.82 -33.70 -7.32
C LEU A 141 -22.47 -34.50 -8.45
N LYS A 142 -23.02 -35.68 -8.13
CA LYS A 142 -23.77 -36.50 -9.07
C LYS A 142 -24.98 -35.76 -9.63
N LYS A 143 -25.74 -35.06 -8.78
CA LYS A 143 -26.90 -34.25 -9.20
C LYS A 143 -26.49 -33.13 -10.16
N ILE A 144 -25.35 -32.49 -9.94
CA ILE A 144 -24.80 -31.49 -10.89
C ILE A 144 -24.48 -32.15 -12.22
N LYS A 145 -23.76 -33.27 -12.19
CA LYS A 145 -23.38 -34.01 -13.39
C LYS A 145 -24.57 -34.49 -14.22
N THR A 146 -25.68 -34.87 -13.57
CA THR A 146 -26.91 -35.28 -14.28
C THR A 146 -27.74 -34.10 -14.77
N THR A 147 -27.62 -32.93 -14.12
CA THR A 147 -28.41 -31.74 -14.49
C THR A 147 -27.75 -30.94 -15.62
N LEU A 148 -26.42 -30.88 -15.64
CA LEU A 148 -25.67 -30.13 -16.65
C LEU A 148 -25.26 -31.04 -17.81
N SER A 149 -25.33 -30.51 -19.04
CA SER A 149 -24.81 -31.21 -20.20
C SER A 149 -23.27 -31.22 -20.19
N GLN A 150 -22.66 -32.13 -20.95
CA GLN A 150 -21.19 -32.18 -21.08
C GLN A 150 -20.63 -30.87 -21.66
N ASP A 151 -21.32 -30.27 -22.63
CA ASP A 151 -20.94 -29.00 -23.24
C ASP A 151 -21.05 -27.83 -22.25
N ASP A 152 -22.05 -27.84 -21.37
CA ASP A 152 -22.16 -26.85 -20.28
C ASP A 152 -21.04 -27.00 -19.24
N ILE A 153 -20.68 -28.23 -18.88
CA ILE A 153 -19.54 -28.50 -17.98
C ILE A 153 -18.25 -28.01 -18.65
N GLN A 154 -18.06 -28.28 -19.94
CA GLN A 154 -16.87 -27.85 -20.66
C GLN A 154 -16.74 -26.32 -20.71
N LEU A 155 -17.85 -25.59 -20.90
CA LEU A 155 -17.85 -24.12 -20.80
C LEU A 155 -17.35 -23.67 -19.42
N LEU A 156 -17.83 -24.29 -18.34
CA LEU A 156 -17.44 -23.92 -16.98
C LEU A 156 -15.97 -24.25 -16.71
N VAL A 157 -15.47 -25.40 -17.15
CA VAL A 157 -14.05 -25.74 -17.06
C VAL A 157 -13.20 -24.69 -17.79
N ASP A 158 -13.57 -24.35 -19.02
CA ASP A 158 -12.85 -23.34 -19.80
C ASP A 158 -12.85 -21.96 -19.13
N ARG A 159 -13.97 -21.59 -18.50
CA ARG A 159 -14.14 -20.29 -17.86
C ARG A 159 -13.52 -20.18 -16.47
N LEU A 160 -13.53 -21.27 -15.70
CA LEU A 160 -13.22 -21.29 -14.27
C LEU A 160 -11.86 -21.92 -13.96
N GLU A 161 -11.39 -22.86 -14.78
CA GLU A 161 -10.08 -23.49 -14.62
C GLU A 161 -9.07 -22.94 -15.62
N ASN A 162 -9.44 -22.88 -16.91
CA ASN A 162 -8.52 -22.46 -17.98
C ASN A 162 -8.46 -20.94 -18.17
N ASN A 163 -9.22 -20.16 -17.38
CA ASN A 163 -9.27 -18.70 -17.42
C ASN A 163 -9.58 -18.08 -18.81
N LYS A 164 -10.23 -18.83 -19.71
CA LYS A 164 -10.62 -18.29 -21.02
C LYS A 164 -11.65 -17.17 -20.88
N THR A 165 -11.57 -16.19 -21.76
CA THR A 165 -12.52 -15.11 -21.90
C THR A 165 -13.83 -15.62 -22.52
N LEU A 166 -14.92 -14.87 -22.34
CA LEU A 166 -16.22 -15.20 -22.95
C LEU A 166 -16.19 -15.15 -24.48
N GLU A 167 -15.27 -14.37 -25.04
CA GLU A 167 -15.07 -14.24 -26.47
C GLU A 167 -14.38 -15.49 -27.03
N GLU A 168 -13.30 -15.96 -26.41
CA GLU A 168 -12.63 -17.20 -26.79
C GLU A 168 -13.57 -18.41 -26.73
N ILE A 169 -14.38 -18.51 -25.65
CA ILE A 169 -15.37 -19.58 -25.52
C ILE A 169 -16.48 -19.46 -26.58
N GLY A 170 -16.93 -18.24 -26.89
CA GLY A 170 -17.91 -17.99 -27.94
C GLY A 170 -17.42 -18.45 -29.31
N THR A 171 -16.17 -18.13 -29.64
CA THR A 171 -15.50 -18.59 -30.86
C THR A 171 -15.40 -20.12 -30.93
N LEU A 172 -15.00 -20.78 -29.83
CA LEU A 172 -14.91 -22.25 -29.78
C LEU A 172 -16.26 -22.94 -29.98
N ARG A 173 -17.36 -22.32 -29.54
CA ARG A 173 -18.72 -22.85 -29.62
C ARG A 173 -19.53 -22.28 -30.78
N ASN A 174 -18.94 -21.45 -31.64
CA ASN A 174 -19.61 -20.73 -32.73
C ASN A 174 -20.87 -19.96 -32.28
N ILE A 175 -20.79 -19.28 -31.13
CA ILE A 175 -21.86 -18.43 -30.58
C ILE A 175 -21.31 -17.05 -30.20
N SER A 176 -22.19 -16.05 -30.14
CA SER A 176 -21.77 -14.71 -29.72
C SER A 176 -21.32 -14.69 -28.26
N ARG A 177 -20.40 -13.77 -27.94
CA ARG A 177 -19.96 -13.49 -26.55
C ARG A 177 -21.15 -13.28 -25.60
N GLU A 178 -22.17 -12.55 -26.04
CA GLU A 178 -23.38 -12.29 -25.23
C GLU A 178 -24.18 -13.57 -24.98
N ARG A 179 -24.27 -14.46 -25.97
CA ARG A 179 -24.91 -15.76 -25.79
C ARG A 179 -24.13 -16.63 -24.80
N THR A 180 -22.81 -16.64 -24.88
CA THR A 180 -21.93 -17.31 -23.91
C THR A 180 -22.16 -16.79 -22.49
N ARG A 181 -22.24 -15.46 -22.32
CA ARG A 181 -22.52 -14.82 -21.01
C ARG A 181 -23.85 -15.26 -20.43
N GLN A 182 -24.91 -15.28 -21.24
CA GLN A 182 -26.25 -15.72 -20.80
C GLN A 182 -26.24 -17.18 -20.33
N ILE A 183 -25.52 -18.05 -21.05
CA ILE A 183 -25.36 -19.46 -20.66
C ILE A 183 -24.59 -19.55 -19.33
N GLU A 184 -23.44 -18.86 -19.18
CA GLU A 184 -22.68 -18.86 -17.93
C GLU A 184 -23.54 -18.47 -16.73
N ILE A 185 -24.30 -17.37 -16.83
CA ILE A 185 -25.18 -16.90 -15.76
C ILE A 185 -26.22 -17.96 -15.39
N LYS A 186 -26.86 -18.57 -16.39
CA LYS A 186 -27.84 -19.63 -16.16
C LYS A 186 -27.22 -20.83 -15.44
N LEU A 187 -26.04 -21.27 -15.88
CA LEU A 187 -25.35 -22.42 -15.28
C LEU A 187 -24.93 -22.15 -13.84
N LYS A 188 -24.41 -20.96 -13.54
CA LYS A 188 -24.08 -20.53 -12.18
C LYS A 188 -25.30 -20.56 -11.27
N GLN A 189 -26.45 -20.09 -11.74
CA GLN A 189 -27.71 -20.14 -10.99
C GLN A 189 -28.16 -21.57 -10.71
N ILE A 190 -28.04 -22.47 -11.69
CA ILE A 190 -28.36 -23.89 -11.51
C ILE A 190 -27.47 -24.50 -10.41
N ILE A 191 -26.15 -24.29 -10.49
CA ILE A 191 -25.20 -24.80 -9.48
C ILE A 191 -25.51 -24.22 -8.10
N ALA A 192 -25.74 -22.91 -8.01
CA ALA A 192 -26.08 -22.24 -6.76
C ALA A 192 -27.34 -22.84 -6.11
N ASN A 193 -28.38 -23.08 -6.92
CA ASN A 193 -29.63 -23.69 -6.48
C ASN A 193 -29.44 -25.14 -6.05
N ILE A 194 -28.69 -25.95 -6.79
CA ILE A 194 -28.38 -27.32 -6.39
C ILE A 194 -27.67 -27.33 -5.04
N PHE A 195 -26.61 -26.53 -4.89
CA PHE A 195 -25.90 -26.45 -3.62
C PHE A 195 -26.80 -25.99 -2.46
N LYS A 196 -27.85 -25.18 -2.74
CA LYS A 196 -28.76 -24.63 -1.72
C LYS A 196 -29.71 -25.72 -1.27
N ASN A 197 -30.33 -26.38 -2.23
CA ASN A 197 -31.33 -27.41 -2.01
C ASN A 197 -30.72 -28.72 -1.47
N THR A 198 -29.39 -28.83 -1.46
CA THR A 198 -28.65 -29.99 -0.91
C THR A 198 -27.89 -29.66 0.38
N ASN A 199 -27.99 -28.41 0.87
CA ASN A 199 -27.20 -27.90 1.99
C ASN A 199 -25.71 -28.20 1.91
N LEU A 200 -25.07 -27.90 0.77
CA LEU A 200 -23.64 -28.17 0.54
C LEU A 200 -22.74 -27.71 1.71
N ASN A 201 -23.03 -26.55 2.31
CA ASN A 201 -22.22 -26.04 3.42
C ASN A 201 -22.20 -26.99 4.63
N ILE A 202 -23.35 -27.62 4.94
CA ILE A 202 -23.45 -28.60 6.03
C ILE A 202 -22.77 -29.90 5.62
N ALA A 203 -23.00 -30.36 4.38
CA ALA A 203 -22.35 -31.56 3.86
C ALA A 203 -20.82 -31.46 3.92
N LEU A 204 -20.26 -30.33 3.50
CA LEU A 204 -18.82 -30.08 3.56
C LEU A 204 -18.29 -29.99 5.00
N LYS A 205 -19.06 -29.40 5.94
CA LYS A 205 -18.69 -29.44 7.36
C LYS A 205 -18.63 -30.87 7.90
N ILE A 206 -19.59 -31.72 7.53
CA ILE A 206 -19.60 -33.13 7.92
C ILE A 206 -18.37 -33.85 7.34
N GLU A 207 -18.07 -33.64 6.05
CA GLU A 207 -16.89 -34.25 5.39
C GLU A 207 -15.56 -33.73 5.97
N ALA A 208 -15.54 -32.51 6.49
CA ALA A 208 -14.39 -31.88 7.12
C ALA A 208 -14.35 -32.06 8.65
N ASP A 209 -15.11 -33.02 9.20
CA ASP A 209 -15.17 -33.30 10.65
C ASP A 209 -15.45 -32.06 11.52
N PHE A 210 -16.29 -31.15 11.02
CA PHE A 210 -16.69 -29.91 11.67
C PHE A 210 -15.55 -28.94 12.01
N LYS A 211 -14.46 -28.96 11.21
CA LYS A 211 -13.49 -27.86 11.21
C LYS A 211 -14.18 -26.51 10.90
N ASP A 212 -13.64 -25.42 11.44
CA ASP A 212 -14.12 -24.06 11.15
C ASP A 212 -13.71 -23.62 9.72
N GLU A 213 -12.70 -24.28 9.17
CA GLU A 213 -11.99 -24.00 7.94
C GLU A 213 -11.59 -25.28 7.18
N ILE A 214 -11.26 -25.13 5.90
CA ILE A 214 -10.67 -26.19 5.08
C ILE A 214 -9.71 -25.56 4.08
N SER A 215 -8.53 -26.15 3.89
CA SER A 215 -7.55 -25.66 2.91
C SER A 215 -8.06 -25.85 1.48
N LEU A 216 -7.51 -25.08 0.55
CA LEU A 216 -7.82 -25.21 -0.88
C LEU A 216 -7.49 -26.62 -1.41
N ASP A 217 -6.38 -27.22 -0.95
CA ASP A 217 -5.96 -28.55 -1.36
C ASP A 217 -6.91 -29.63 -0.85
N GLU A 218 -7.27 -29.59 0.44
CA GLU A 218 -8.29 -30.50 1.01
C GLU A 218 -9.63 -30.38 0.26
N MET A 219 -10.04 -29.16 -0.12
CA MET A 219 -11.24 -28.95 -0.94
C MET A 219 -11.14 -29.60 -2.33
N TYR A 220 -9.99 -29.51 -2.99
CA TYR A 220 -9.77 -30.19 -4.27
C TYR A 220 -9.75 -31.72 -4.12
N GLU A 221 -9.25 -32.24 -3.00
CA GLU A 221 -9.29 -33.67 -2.70
C GLU A 221 -10.73 -34.16 -2.47
N LEU A 222 -11.52 -33.45 -1.66
CA LEU A 222 -12.92 -33.78 -1.39
C LEU A 222 -13.79 -33.78 -2.66
N PHE A 223 -13.62 -32.79 -3.53
CA PHE A 223 -14.37 -32.72 -4.78
C PHE A 223 -13.83 -33.71 -5.82
N GLY A 224 -12.54 -34.00 -5.81
CA GLY A 224 -11.87 -34.84 -6.79
C GLY A 224 -11.63 -34.15 -8.14
N LYS A 225 -10.77 -34.78 -8.96
CA LYS A 225 -10.25 -34.20 -10.21
C LYS A 225 -11.34 -33.77 -11.21
N ASN A 226 -12.43 -34.53 -11.29
CA ASN A 226 -13.51 -34.28 -12.26
C ASN A 226 -14.39 -33.07 -11.91
N TYR A 227 -14.25 -32.52 -10.70
CA TYR A 227 -15.11 -31.46 -10.19
C TYR A 227 -14.31 -30.23 -9.70
N ARG A 228 -13.05 -30.08 -10.15
CA ARG A 228 -12.19 -28.95 -9.79
C ARG A 228 -12.82 -27.60 -10.14
N PHE A 229 -13.54 -27.50 -11.25
CA PHE A 229 -14.22 -26.27 -11.68
C PHE A 229 -15.24 -25.79 -10.64
N LEU A 230 -15.83 -26.70 -9.84
CA LEU A 230 -16.74 -26.34 -8.76
C LEU A 230 -16.00 -25.75 -7.55
N VAL A 231 -14.79 -26.22 -7.25
CA VAL A 231 -13.93 -25.58 -6.25
C VAL A 231 -13.55 -24.18 -6.74
N SER A 232 -13.11 -24.04 -8.00
CA SER A 232 -12.82 -22.74 -8.62
C SER A 232 -14.04 -21.82 -8.65
N PHE A 233 -15.24 -22.37 -8.81
CA PHE A 233 -16.50 -21.63 -8.68
C PHE A 233 -16.70 -21.09 -7.26
N LEU A 234 -16.49 -21.92 -6.24
CA LEU A 234 -16.60 -21.51 -4.83
C LEU A 234 -15.58 -20.42 -4.46
N LYS A 235 -14.35 -20.49 -4.99
CA LYS A 235 -13.31 -19.45 -4.76
C LYS A 235 -13.74 -18.03 -5.13
N ARG A 236 -14.71 -17.89 -6.04
CA ARG A 236 -15.18 -16.57 -6.49
C ARG A 236 -16.08 -15.86 -5.47
N ASN A 237 -16.50 -16.54 -4.40
CA ASN A 237 -17.34 -15.97 -3.34
C ASN A 237 -18.66 -15.34 -3.84
N GLU A 238 -19.18 -15.80 -4.99
CA GLU A 238 -20.41 -15.26 -5.60
C GLU A 238 -21.69 -15.67 -4.83
N ILE A 239 -21.60 -16.61 -3.88
CA ILE A 239 -22.75 -17.18 -3.16
C ILE A 239 -22.54 -17.08 -1.64
N PHE A 240 -23.39 -16.30 -0.95
CA PHE A 240 -23.26 -16.03 0.49
C PHE A 240 -23.48 -17.26 1.39
N SER A 241 -24.28 -18.25 0.96
CA SER A 241 -24.68 -19.44 1.73
C SER A 241 -23.68 -20.61 1.68
N ARG A 242 -22.41 -20.34 1.37
CA ARG A 242 -21.33 -21.31 1.14
C ARG A 242 -20.08 -20.92 1.92
N PRO A 243 -19.10 -21.83 2.04
CA PRO A 243 -17.82 -21.49 2.64
C PRO A 243 -17.19 -20.32 1.87
N PHE A 244 -16.61 -19.38 2.59
CA PHE A 244 -16.00 -18.17 2.03
C PHE A 244 -14.49 -18.38 1.85
N TYR A 245 -13.99 -18.21 0.64
CA TYR A 245 -12.57 -18.36 0.32
C TYR A 245 -11.78 -17.09 0.66
N ILE A 246 -10.67 -17.26 1.37
CA ILE A 246 -9.68 -16.21 1.67
C ILE A 246 -8.44 -16.49 0.82
N ASP A 247 -8.21 -15.65 -0.17
CA ASP A 247 -7.14 -15.77 -1.18
C ASP A 247 -5.75 -15.85 -0.55
N PHE A 248 -5.41 -14.92 0.34
CA PHE A 248 -4.06 -14.83 0.91
C PHE A 248 -3.73 -15.90 1.95
N LEU A 249 -4.73 -16.68 2.36
CA LEU A 249 -4.56 -17.82 3.27
C LEU A 249 -4.77 -19.16 2.58
N ASP A 250 -5.25 -19.18 1.33
CA ASP A 250 -5.63 -20.38 0.59
C ASP A 250 -6.56 -21.33 1.36
N LEU A 251 -7.57 -20.76 2.02
CA LEU A 251 -8.53 -21.51 2.83
C LEU A 251 -9.97 -21.04 2.63
N PHE A 252 -10.90 -21.95 2.87
CA PHE A 252 -12.33 -21.67 2.95
C PHE A 252 -12.78 -21.65 4.41
N LEU A 253 -13.52 -20.61 4.79
CA LEU A 253 -14.16 -20.48 6.10
C LEU A 253 -15.62 -20.87 6.04
N PHE A 254 -16.02 -21.84 6.86
CA PHE A 254 -17.41 -22.29 6.93
C PHE A 254 -18.31 -21.34 7.73
N ASP A 255 -17.79 -20.83 8.86
CA ASP A 255 -18.49 -19.92 9.77
C ASP A 255 -17.61 -18.73 10.16
N ARG A 256 -18.19 -17.76 10.87
CA ARG A 256 -17.46 -16.64 11.53
C ARG A 256 -16.64 -15.74 10.60
N ARG A 257 -16.87 -15.76 9.27
CA ARG A 257 -16.19 -14.85 8.33
C ARG A 257 -16.31 -13.38 8.74
N GLU A 258 -17.49 -12.95 9.20
CA GLU A 258 -17.72 -11.57 9.63
C GLU A 258 -16.85 -11.21 10.83
N ARG A 259 -16.72 -12.15 11.78
CA ARG A 259 -15.83 -11.98 12.94
C ARG A 259 -14.36 -11.95 12.51
N PHE A 260 -13.95 -12.82 11.57
CA PHE A 260 -12.59 -12.83 11.05
C PHE A 260 -12.24 -11.48 10.41
N PHE A 261 -13.07 -11.03 9.46
CA PHE A 261 -12.84 -9.76 8.76
C PHE A 261 -12.98 -8.55 9.67
N LYS A 262 -13.89 -8.57 10.65
CA LYS A 262 -13.97 -7.52 11.67
C LYS A 262 -12.66 -7.38 12.43
N ILE A 263 -12.04 -8.50 12.83
CA ILE A 263 -10.73 -8.47 13.49
C ILE A 263 -9.67 -7.98 12.52
N PHE A 264 -9.58 -8.57 11.32
CA PHE A 264 -8.59 -8.21 10.30
C PHE A 264 -8.59 -6.71 9.97
N TYR A 265 -9.76 -6.11 9.74
CA TYR A 265 -9.89 -4.68 9.43
C TYR A 265 -9.77 -3.76 10.65
N SER A 266 -9.82 -4.30 11.87
CA SER A 266 -9.63 -3.52 13.11
C SER A 266 -8.18 -3.43 13.57
N LEU A 267 -7.25 -4.12 12.90
CA LEU A 267 -5.86 -4.11 13.29
C LEU A 267 -5.24 -2.75 12.97
N GLU A 268 -4.65 -2.12 13.97
CA GLU A 268 -3.87 -0.89 13.83
C GLU A 268 -2.39 -1.24 13.70
N PHE A 269 -1.68 -0.53 12.82
CA PHE A 269 -0.29 -0.82 12.52
C PHE A 269 0.58 0.42 12.49
N THR A 270 1.82 0.23 12.90
CA THR A 270 2.93 1.14 12.69
C THR A 270 3.74 0.68 11.47
N ASN A 271 4.51 1.57 10.84
CA ASN A 271 5.36 1.24 9.69
C ASN A 271 6.31 0.04 9.93
N ILE A 272 6.59 -0.25 11.21
CA ILE A 272 7.46 -1.34 11.65
C ILE A 272 6.75 -2.14 12.73
N LEU A 273 6.63 -3.45 12.54
CA LEU A 273 6.08 -4.39 13.53
C LEU A 273 7.21 -5.10 14.27
N THR A 274 7.14 -5.06 15.59
CA THR A 274 8.02 -5.84 16.47
C THR A 274 7.45 -7.23 16.72
N THR A 275 8.26 -8.13 17.28
CA THR A 275 7.79 -9.45 17.75
C THR A 275 6.60 -9.34 18.71
N GLU A 276 6.55 -8.29 19.54
CA GLU A 276 5.43 -8.09 20.45
C GLU A 276 4.16 -7.66 19.71
N ASN A 277 4.28 -6.81 18.69
CA ASN A 277 3.14 -6.48 17.82
C ASN A 277 2.58 -7.73 17.13
N VAL A 278 3.45 -8.62 16.65
CA VAL A 278 3.04 -9.90 16.04
C VAL A 278 2.30 -10.79 17.04
N LYS A 279 2.76 -10.87 18.30
CA LYS A 279 2.03 -11.58 19.36
C LYS A 279 0.68 -10.96 19.67
N THR A 280 0.58 -9.63 19.64
CA THR A 280 -0.70 -8.92 19.81
C THR A 280 -1.66 -9.26 18.68
N ILE A 281 -1.20 -9.21 17.42
CA ILE A 281 -2.01 -9.62 16.25
C ILE A 281 -2.50 -11.06 16.42
N ARG A 282 -1.59 -11.99 16.78
CA ARG A 282 -1.95 -13.38 17.06
C ARG A 282 -2.99 -13.51 18.17
N SER A 283 -2.87 -12.71 19.23
CA SER A 283 -3.81 -12.68 20.34
C SER A 283 -5.19 -12.17 19.94
N SER A 284 -5.28 -11.23 19.00
CA SER A 284 -6.55 -10.78 18.42
C SER A 284 -7.30 -11.90 17.72
N PHE A 285 -6.57 -12.83 17.11
CA PHE A 285 -7.13 -13.98 16.40
C PHE A 285 -7.32 -15.24 17.26
N LYS A 286 -7.10 -15.19 18.58
CA LYS A 286 -7.16 -16.37 19.49
C LYS A 286 -8.46 -17.19 19.44
N SER A 287 -9.56 -16.62 18.94
CA SER A 287 -10.82 -17.33 18.78
C SER A 287 -10.84 -18.33 17.62
N PHE A 288 -9.85 -18.28 16.73
CA PHE A 288 -9.69 -19.17 15.60
C PHE A 288 -8.51 -20.11 15.89
N LYS A 289 -8.83 -21.36 16.25
CA LYS A 289 -7.81 -22.33 16.69
C LYS A 289 -6.82 -22.71 15.57
N TRP A 290 -7.24 -22.56 14.32
CA TRP A 290 -6.47 -22.87 13.13
C TRP A 290 -5.46 -21.80 12.74
N ILE A 291 -5.50 -20.61 13.36
CA ILE A 291 -4.53 -19.54 13.08
C ILE A 291 -3.23 -19.87 13.81
N THR A 292 -2.27 -20.40 13.05
CA THR A 292 -0.90 -20.68 13.52
C THR A 292 0.02 -19.49 13.25
N GLN A 293 1.32 -19.67 13.49
CA GLN A 293 2.32 -18.66 13.15
C GLN A 293 2.38 -18.41 11.64
N GLU A 294 2.16 -19.43 10.82
CA GLU A 294 2.21 -19.34 9.36
C GLU A 294 1.07 -18.46 8.83
N GLU A 295 -0.17 -18.66 9.28
CA GLU A 295 -1.31 -17.84 8.88
C GLU A 295 -1.14 -16.39 9.32
N ILE A 296 -0.53 -16.16 10.51
CA ILE A 296 -0.20 -14.80 10.96
C ILE A 296 0.83 -14.15 10.04
N GLU A 297 1.85 -14.88 9.60
CA GLU A 297 2.81 -14.35 8.61
C GLU A 297 2.12 -14.02 7.29
N LYS A 298 1.24 -14.88 6.77
CA LYS A 298 0.43 -14.60 5.57
C LYS A 298 -0.47 -13.36 5.73
N ILE A 299 -1.10 -13.21 6.90
CA ILE A 299 -1.90 -12.01 7.25
C ILE A 299 -1.02 -10.76 7.20
N ILE A 300 0.14 -10.78 7.85
CA ILE A 300 1.08 -9.65 7.91
C ILE A 300 1.58 -9.30 6.50
N THR A 301 1.93 -10.29 5.69
CA THR A 301 2.34 -10.09 4.29
C THR A 301 1.21 -9.47 3.46
N LYS A 302 -0.04 -9.92 3.63
CA LYS A 302 -1.20 -9.32 2.94
C LYS A 302 -1.40 -7.85 3.30
N LEU A 303 -0.98 -7.44 4.49
CA LEU A 303 -1.04 -6.05 4.96
C LEU A 303 0.14 -5.20 4.45
N GLY A 304 1.02 -5.77 3.62
CA GLY A 304 2.15 -5.09 2.99
C GLY A 304 3.47 -5.22 3.75
N TYR A 305 3.54 -6.03 4.81
CA TYR A 305 4.75 -6.12 5.62
C TYR A 305 5.66 -7.27 5.20
N GLU A 306 6.95 -7.00 5.06
CA GLU A 306 7.98 -8.01 4.81
C GLU A 306 8.87 -8.22 6.05
N LYS A 307 9.26 -9.48 6.29
CA LYS A 307 10.10 -9.85 7.44
C LYS A 307 11.55 -9.49 7.16
N HIS A 308 12.14 -8.69 8.04
CA HIS A 308 13.56 -8.33 8.05
C HIS A 308 14.12 -8.57 9.46
N GLY A 309 14.82 -9.71 9.62
CA GLY A 309 15.27 -10.21 10.92
C GLY A 309 14.14 -10.35 11.93
N LYS A 310 14.22 -9.56 13.01
CA LYS A 310 13.24 -9.56 14.11
C LYS A 310 12.05 -8.62 13.90
N TYR A 311 12.03 -7.88 12.80
CA TYR A 311 11.01 -6.87 12.50
C TYR A 311 10.25 -7.23 11.23
N TYR A 312 9.07 -6.64 11.07
CA TYR A 312 8.39 -6.61 9.78
C TYR A 312 8.19 -5.15 9.35
N VAL A 313 8.41 -4.83 8.08
CA VAL A 313 8.41 -3.44 7.56
C VAL A 313 7.47 -3.33 6.37
N GLN A 314 6.64 -2.29 6.33
CA GLN A 314 5.54 -2.14 5.37
C GLN A 314 6.00 -1.82 3.93
N ASN A 315 7.19 -1.27 3.77
CA ASN A 315 7.78 -1.01 2.47
C ASN A 315 9.24 -1.47 2.53
N SER A 316 9.68 -2.30 1.60
CA SER A 316 11.07 -2.78 1.49
C SER A 316 12.04 -1.70 0.98
N GLY A 317 11.89 -0.47 1.50
CA GLY A 317 12.71 0.69 1.16
C GLY A 317 13.88 0.88 2.14
N TYR A 318 15.03 1.28 1.59
CA TYR A 318 16.21 1.65 2.38
C TYR A 318 15.90 2.74 3.43
N LYS A 319 14.90 3.60 3.18
CA LYS A 319 14.52 4.70 4.08
C LYS A 319 14.04 4.21 5.44
N ASP A 320 13.11 3.27 5.48
CA ASP A 320 12.50 2.80 6.73
C ASP A 320 13.51 2.04 7.60
N ILE A 321 14.39 1.26 6.97
CA ILE A 321 15.50 0.58 7.66
C ILE A 321 16.53 1.57 8.20
N LEU A 322 16.87 2.61 7.42
CA LEU A 322 17.77 3.66 7.88
C LEU A 322 17.16 4.45 9.04
N GLU A 323 15.88 4.83 8.95
CA GLU A 323 15.19 5.50 10.05
C GLU A 323 15.17 4.61 11.29
N LEU A 324 14.86 3.31 11.15
CA LEU A 324 14.90 2.34 12.24
C LEU A 324 16.29 2.24 12.88
N TYR A 325 17.34 2.19 12.08
CA TYR A 325 18.73 2.19 12.55
C TYR A 325 18.99 3.42 13.45
N PHE A 326 18.60 4.60 12.97
CA PHE A 326 18.76 5.84 13.73
C PHE A 326 17.87 5.90 14.99
N VAL A 327 16.66 5.33 14.96
CA VAL A 327 15.77 5.25 16.13
C VAL A 327 16.33 4.30 17.19
N LYS A 328 16.79 3.11 16.81
CA LYS A 328 17.12 2.03 17.76
C LYS A 328 18.60 1.96 18.16
N LEU A 329 19.51 2.26 17.24
CA LEU A 329 20.94 1.96 17.40
C LEU A 329 21.80 3.22 17.59
N VAL A 330 21.38 4.37 17.05
CA VAL A 330 22.16 5.62 17.13
C VAL A 330 21.75 6.45 18.34
N SER A 331 22.48 6.38 19.46
CA SER A 331 22.14 7.14 20.68
C SER A 331 22.61 8.60 20.68
N HIS A 332 23.65 8.92 19.92
CA HIS A 332 24.27 10.24 19.81
C HIS A 332 24.47 10.60 18.34
N PRO A 333 24.68 11.90 17.98
CA PRO A 333 24.88 12.29 16.60
C PRO A 333 26.00 11.49 15.93
N LEU A 334 25.67 10.87 14.81
CA LEU A 334 26.54 9.94 14.09
C LEU A 334 27.06 10.62 12.82
N ARG A 335 28.38 10.72 12.73
CA ARG A 335 29.07 11.18 11.53
C ARG A 335 29.04 10.08 10.46
N VAL A 336 28.79 10.47 9.22
CA VAL A 336 28.72 9.61 8.04
C VAL A 336 29.81 10.02 7.07
N ASP A 337 30.94 9.33 7.14
CA ASP A 337 32.13 9.56 6.33
C ASP A 337 32.83 8.24 5.97
N GLU A 338 33.91 8.32 5.21
CA GLU A 338 34.71 7.18 4.76
C GLU A 338 35.19 6.28 5.90
N ASN A 339 35.37 6.81 7.11
CA ASN A 339 35.87 6.06 8.27
C ASN A 339 34.74 5.32 9.02
N THR A 340 33.52 5.85 8.96
CA THR A 340 32.37 5.35 9.74
C THR A 340 31.42 4.49 8.91
N ILE A 341 31.37 4.69 7.59
CA ILE A 341 30.39 4.07 6.70
C ILE A 341 30.38 2.54 6.75
N LYS A 342 31.56 1.91 6.89
CA LYS A 342 31.67 0.45 7.00
C LYS A 342 30.93 -0.07 8.24
N LEU A 343 31.20 0.54 9.39
CA LEU A 343 30.59 0.15 10.66
C LEU A 343 29.07 0.35 10.64
N ILE A 344 28.60 1.44 10.04
CA ILE A 344 27.16 1.73 9.92
C ILE A 344 26.44 0.63 9.14
N ILE A 345 26.98 0.29 7.97
CA ILE A 345 26.38 -0.74 7.12
C ILE A 345 26.51 -2.12 7.76
N GLU A 346 27.64 -2.45 8.39
CA GLU A 346 27.81 -3.70 9.13
C GLU A 346 26.83 -3.83 10.31
N ASP A 347 26.57 -2.75 11.06
CA ASP A 347 25.56 -2.74 12.12
C ASP A 347 24.14 -2.89 11.57
N ILE A 348 23.81 -2.23 10.45
CA ILE A 348 22.52 -2.42 9.77
C ILE A 348 22.38 -3.89 9.36
N ASN A 349 23.38 -4.44 8.70
CA ASN A 349 23.30 -5.78 8.14
C ASN A 349 23.26 -6.86 9.22
N SER A 350 24.02 -6.70 10.30
CA SER A 350 24.08 -7.69 11.38
C SER A 350 22.94 -7.54 12.39
N ARG A 351 22.58 -6.32 12.80
CA ARG A 351 21.62 -6.09 13.90
C ARG A 351 20.19 -5.94 13.43
N LEU A 352 19.99 -5.53 12.18
CA LEU A 352 18.67 -5.41 11.55
C LEU A 352 18.40 -6.51 10.51
N ASP A 353 19.40 -7.37 10.21
CA ASP A 353 19.31 -8.47 9.24
C ASP A 353 18.81 -7.97 7.87
N TYR A 354 19.47 -6.93 7.37
CA TYR A 354 19.17 -6.28 6.11
C TYR A 354 20.40 -6.35 5.19
N ASN A 355 20.21 -6.37 3.87
CA ASN A 355 21.33 -6.57 2.93
C ASN A 355 21.74 -5.25 2.26
N LEU A 356 22.15 -4.25 3.05
CA LEU A 356 22.56 -2.93 2.53
C LEU A 356 24.01 -3.00 2.03
N TYR A 357 24.24 -2.73 0.74
CA TYR A 357 25.57 -2.58 0.13
C TYR A 357 26.58 -3.70 0.46
N SER A 358 26.11 -4.93 0.67
CA SER A 358 26.94 -6.02 1.19
C SER A 358 28.00 -6.51 0.20
N GLU A 359 27.79 -6.33 -1.11
CA GLU A 359 28.81 -6.65 -2.11
C GLU A 359 29.90 -5.58 -2.15
N GLU A 360 29.52 -4.30 -2.06
CA GLU A 360 30.44 -3.17 -2.07
C GLU A 360 31.34 -3.16 -0.82
N ILE A 361 30.82 -3.61 0.34
CA ILE A 361 31.62 -3.74 1.56
C ILE A 361 32.70 -4.82 1.45
N LYS A 362 32.40 -5.96 0.80
CA LYS A 362 33.39 -7.05 0.66
C LYS A 362 34.65 -6.62 -0.08
N ASN A 363 34.51 -5.66 -1.02
CA ASN A 363 35.59 -5.16 -1.87
C ASN A 363 35.92 -3.68 -1.57
N MET A 364 35.72 -3.24 -0.34
CA MET A 364 35.83 -1.83 0.03
C MET A 364 37.28 -1.33 -0.02
N ASN A 365 37.48 -0.23 -0.75
CA ASN A 365 38.69 0.59 -0.75
C ASN A 365 38.31 2.06 -0.48
N ASP A 366 39.30 2.96 -0.39
CA ASP A 366 39.06 4.38 -0.08
C ASP A 366 38.06 5.06 -1.02
N ASN A 367 38.13 4.77 -2.33
CA ASN A 367 37.22 5.34 -3.32
C ASN A 367 35.79 4.82 -3.12
N THR A 368 35.64 3.51 -2.86
CA THR A 368 34.34 2.89 -2.56
C THR A 368 33.76 3.47 -1.26
N ALA A 369 34.58 3.70 -0.25
CA ALA A 369 34.17 4.28 1.03
C ALA A 369 33.59 5.69 0.86
N ILE A 370 34.29 6.55 0.13
CA ILE A 370 33.84 7.92 -0.17
C ILE A 370 32.53 7.89 -0.95
N TYR A 371 32.41 7.00 -1.94
CA TYR A 371 31.21 6.84 -2.74
C TYR A 371 30.00 6.41 -1.88
N LEU A 372 30.17 5.38 -1.05
CA LEU A 372 29.10 4.88 -0.18
C LEU A 372 28.68 5.91 0.87
N ALA A 373 29.63 6.64 1.47
CA ALA A 373 29.33 7.70 2.43
C ALA A 373 28.46 8.79 1.80
N ARG A 374 28.82 9.28 0.60
CA ARG A 374 28.02 10.27 -0.16
C ARG A 374 26.64 9.74 -0.52
N ARG A 375 26.55 8.46 -0.91
CA ARG A 375 25.28 7.83 -1.27
C ARG A 375 24.36 7.72 -0.05
N LEU A 376 24.90 7.33 1.10
CA LEU A 376 24.16 7.27 2.35
C LEU A 376 23.72 8.67 2.81
N GLU A 377 24.61 9.66 2.73
CA GLU A 377 24.30 11.08 3.01
C GLU A 377 23.09 11.57 2.17
N GLY A 378 23.10 11.25 0.88
CA GLY A 378 22.00 11.55 -0.04
C GLY A 378 20.69 10.84 0.29
N LEU A 379 20.73 9.66 0.91
CA LEU A 379 19.54 8.96 1.39
C LEU A 379 19.02 9.55 2.69
N LEU A 380 19.89 9.79 3.67
CA LEU A 380 19.53 10.33 4.99
C LEU A 380 18.87 11.70 4.89
N SER A 381 19.35 12.57 3.99
CA SER A 381 18.76 13.90 3.76
C SER A 381 17.31 13.89 3.23
N ARG A 382 16.81 12.72 2.81
CA ARG A 382 15.46 12.49 2.27
C ARG A 382 14.54 11.73 3.23
N ILE A 383 14.99 11.50 4.46
CA ILE A 383 14.21 10.87 5.53
C ILE A 383 13.83 11.98 6.51
N ASP A 384 12.53 12.25 6.64
CA ASP A 384 12.05 13.42 7.39
C ASP A 384 12.43 13.34 8.87
N GLY A 385 12.40 12.15 9.48
CA GLY A 385 12.80 11.95 10.87
C GLY A 385 14.30 12.09 11.15
N ILE A 386 15.16 12.26 10.14
CA ILE A 386 16.61 12.36 10.30
C ILE A 386 17.07 13.81 10.18
N ILE A 387 17.70 14.30 11.25
CA ILE A 387 18.16 15.68 11.41
C ILE A 387 19.67 15.74 11.30
N MET A 388 20.17 16.69 10.51
CA MET A 388 21.58 16.99 10.41
C MET A 388 21.98 17.96 11.53
N THR A 389 22.91 17.57 12.39
CA THR A 389 23.35 18.41 13.52
C THR A 389 24.63 19.18 13.23
N ASP A 390 25.45 18.66 12.33
CA ASP A 390 26.68 19.26 11.80
C ASP A 390 26.96 18.66 10.41
N SER A 391 28.01 19.12 9.72
CA SER A 391 28.45 18.58 8.44
C SER A 391 28.58 17.05 8.51
N ARG A 392 27.80 16.37 7.67
CA ARG A 392 27.70 14.90 7.60
C ARG A 392 27.37 14.20 8.91
N THR A 393 26.79 14.89 9.88
CA THR A 393 26.49 14.32 11.20
C THR A 393 24.98 14.32 11.42
N TYR A 394 24.41 13.16 11.72
CA TYR A 394 22.97 12.93 11.71
C TYR A 394 22.47 12.31 13.02
N ILE A 395 21.22 12.60 13.38
CA ILE A 395 20.50 11.95 14.48
C ILE A 395 19.00 11.93 14.17
N HIS A 396 18.24 11.03 14.80
CA HIS A 396 16.80 11.04 14.67
C HIS A 396 16.17 12.20 15.50
N ILE A 397 15.10 12.82 14.98
CA ILE A 397 14.41 13.97 15.58
C ILE A 397 13.98 13.72 17.03
N ASN A 398 13.50 12.53 17.36
CA ASN A 398 13.07 12.15 18.71
C ASN A 398 14.17 12.22 19.79
N LYS A 399 15.45 12.34 19.39
CA LYS A 399 16.60 12.46 20.29
C LYS A 399 17.09 13.90 20.43
N ILE A 400 16.57 14.83 19.63
CA ILE A 400 16.91 16.24 19.72
C ILE A 400 16.07 16.88 20.81
N LYS A 401 16.73 17.64 21.68
CA LYS A 401 16.08 18.40 22.76
C LYS A 401 16.09 19.88 22.42
N TYR A 402 14.91 20.45 22.19
CA TYR A 402 14.72 21.87 21.96
C TYR A 402 13.27 22.26 22.32
N ASN A 403 13.00 23.54 22.53
CA ASN A 403 11.64 24.03 22.80
C ASN A 403 10.86 24.13 21.48
N VAL A 404 10.00 23.13 21.23
CA VAL A 404 9.20 23.03 20.00
C VAL A 404 8.23 24.20 19.86
N GLU A 405 7.53 24.56 20.92
CA GLU A 405 6.51 25.62 20.89
C GLU A 405 7.13 26.98 20.57
N GLU A 406 8.23 27.33 21.25
CA GLU A 406 8.94 28.57 20.96
C GLU A 406 9.54 28.58 19.55
N PHE A 407 10.08 27.45 19.07
CA PHE A 407 10.57 27.36 17.70
C PHE A 407 9.47 27.59 16.66
N LEU A 408 8.29 27.01 16.87
CA LEU A 408 7.16 27.20 15.96
C LEU A 408 6.69 28.67 15.95
N ASN A 409 6.72 29.35 17.10
CA ASN A 409 6.37 30.76 17.21
C ASN A 409 7.35 31.70 16.48
N LEU A 410 8.60 31.29 16.25
CA LEU A 410 9.59 32.08 15.51
C LEU A 410 9.35 32.11 13.99
N LYS A 411 8.41 31.32 13.46
CA LYS A 411 8.18 31.18 12.02
C LYS A 411 8.04 32.53 11.32
N ASN A 412 7.15 33.42 11.80
CA ASN A 412 6.90 34.71 11.14
C ASN A 412 8.12 35.64 11.22
N THR A 413 8.88 35.58 12.32
CA THR A 413 10.15 36.29 12.45
C THR A 413 11.17 35.79 11.43
N ILE A 414 11.28 34.48 11.24
CA ILE A 414 12.19 33.87 10.25
C ILE A 414 11.81 34.28 8.83
N LEU A 415 10.52 34.24 8.49
CA LEU A 415 10.02 34.62 7.16
C LEU A 415 10.18 36.13 6.87
N SER A 416 10.29 36.98 7.90
CA SER A 416 10.52 38.41 7.74
C SER A 416 11.91 38.76 7.17
N PHE A 417 12.87 37.83 7.22
CA PHE A 417 14.21 38.04 6.63
C PHE A 417 14.17 38.01 5.10
N ASN A 418 13.35 37.14 4.51
CA ASN A 418 13.05 37.09 3.09
C ASN A 418 11.82 36.20 2.84
N GLU A 419 10.88 36.66 2.01
CA GLU A 419 9.62 35.95 1.75
C GLU A 419 9.78 34.78 0.77
N ASN A 420 10.86 34.76 -0.03
CA ASN A 420 11.06 33.79 -1.12
C ASN A 420 12.02 32.66 -0.76
N TYR A 421 12.90 32.85 0.23
CA TYR A 421 13.86 31.83 0.63
C TYR A 421 14.38 32.05 2.06
N ILE A 422 15.05 31.05 2.61
CA ILE A 422 15.64 31.07 3.95
C ILE A 422 17.11 30.66 3.83
N ASP A 423 18.02 31.64 3.95
CA ASP A 423 19.44 31.37 4.15
C ASP A 423 19.67 31.01 5.62
N SER A 424 19.80 29.72 5.89
CA SER A 424 19.87 29.21 7.27
C SER A 424 21.08 29.73 8.04
N ILE A 425 22.18 30.03 7.36
CA ILE A 425 23.39 30.56 7.99
C ILE A 425 23.15 32.00 8.45
N ALA A 426 22.56 32.82 7.57
CA ALA A 426 22.28 34.22 7.87
C ALA A 426 21.21 34.37 8.95
N VAL A 427 20.10 33.62 8.83
CA VAL A 427 19.02 33.62 9.82
C VAL A 427 19.53 33.14 11.17
N TYR A 428 20.29 32.05 11.21
CA TYR A 428 20.85 31.55 12.46
C TYR A 428 21.74 32.60 13.14
N LYS A 429 22.64 33.25 12.39
CA LYS A 429 23.51 34.29 12.94
C LYS A 429 22.73 35.47 13.53
N ASN A 430 21.63 35.89 12.88
CA ASN A 430 20.81 36.99 13.37
C ASN A 430 19.95 36.61 14.60
N LEU A 431 19.58 35.33 14.73
CA LEU A 431 18.74 34.83 15.81
C LEU A 431 19.50 33.97 16.82
N GLU A 432 20.84 33.98 16.79
CA GLU A 432 21.69 33.01 17.49
C GLU A 432 21.38 32.93 18.99
N SER A 433 21.23 34.08 19.65
CA SER A 433 20.90 34.15 21.08
C SER A 433 19.57 33.45 21.40
N ILE A 434 18.54 33.70 20.58
CA ILE A 434 17.19 33.15 20.76
C ILE A 434 17.17 31.67 20.43
N LEU A 435 17.82 31.26 19.33
CA LEU A 435 17.91 29.86 18.92
C LEU A 435 18.69 29.02 19.96
N ASN A 436 19.78 29.56 20.50
CA ASN A 436 20.54 28.92 21.56
C ASN A 436 19.71 28.76 22.84
N SER A 437 18.91 29.77 23.24
CA SER A 437 18.07 29.67 24.45
C SER A 437 16.98 28.59 24.34
N ILE A 438 16.58 28.24 23.12
CA ILE A 438 15.59 27.18 22.87
C ILE A 438 16.23 25.83 22.54
N GLY A 439 17.55 25.69 22.59
CA GLY A 439 18.26 24.42 22.40
C GLY A 439 18.71 24.12 20.96
N ILE A 440 18.76 25.13 20.09
CA ILE A 440 19.23 25.01 18.70
C ILE A 440 20.60 25.68 18.59
N TYR A 441 21.66 24.87 18.60
CA TYR A 441 23.06 25.34 18.72
C TYR A 441 23.87 25.34 17.42
N SER A 442 23.25 25.06 16.28
CA SER A 442 23.90 25.17 14.99
C SER A 442 22.92 25.51 13.88
N ASP A 443 23.45 26.12 12.83
CA ASP A 443 22.70 26.43 11.62
C ASP A 443 22.28 25.15 10.85
N HIS A 444 23.00 24.04 11.02
CA HIS A 444 22.60 22.73 10.51
C HIS A 444 21.33 22.21 11.21
N VAL A 445 21.30 22.27 12.55
CA VAL A 445 20.12 21.87 13.33
C VAL A 445 18.93 22.76 12.96
N PHE A 446 19.14 24.08 12.89
CA PHE A 446 18.12 25.02 12.46
C PHE A 446 17.56 24.67 11.07
N TYR A 447 18.43 24.48 10.07
CA TYR A 447 18.04 24.12 8.70
C TYR A 447 17.16 22.87 8.67
N SER A 448 17.59 21.80 9.34
CA SER A 448 16.87 20.53 9.35
C SER A 448 15.56 20.58 10.14
N LEU A 449 15.51 21.28 11.28
CA LEU A 449 14.28 21.45 12.05
C LEU A 449 13.27 22.32 11.31
N PHE A 450 13.72 23.40 10.67
CA PHE A 450 12.82 24.26 9.89
C PHE A 450 12.20 23.47 8.72
N LYS A 451 13.01 22.68 8.01
CA LYS A 451 12.52 21.75 6.99
C LYS A 451 11.52 20.75 7.57
N TYR A 452 11.83 20.12 8.69
CA TYR A 452 10.97 19.11 9.32
C TYR A 452 9.57 19.65 9.67
N HIS A 453 9.50 20.84 10.25
CA HIS A 453 8.22 21.44 10.68
C HIS A 453 7.43 22.10 9.55
N PHE A 454 8.11 22.71 8.57
CA PHE A 454 7.46 23.63 7.64
C PHE A 454 7.56 23.22 6.17
N ALA A 455 8.19 22.09 5.81
CA ALA A 455 8.36 21.69 4.41
C ALA A 455 7.04 21.56 3.64
N GLN A 456 6.04 20.91 4.24
CA GLN A 456 4.72 20.74 3.60
C GLN A 456 3.94 22.06 3.55
N GLU A 457 3.98 22.83 4.64
CA GLU A 457 3.21 24.07 4.75
C GLU A 457 3.70 25.15 3.78
N LEU A 458 5.02 25.32 3.66
CA LEU A 458 5.64 26.37 2.85
C LEU A 458 6.10 25.88 1.46
N ASN A 459 5.82 24.62 1.12
CA ASN A 459 6.29 23.96 -0.09
C ASN A 459 7.81 24.17 -0.29
N LEU A 460 8.61 23.79 0.71
CA LEU A 460 10.04 24.10 0.72
C LEU A 460 10.81 23.21 -0.28
N SER A 461 11.64 23.84 -1.10
CA SER A 461 12.60 23.15 -1.97
C SER A 461 14.05 23.46 -1.56
N THR A 462 14.97 22.52 -1.83
CA THR A 462 16.38 22.63 -1.42
C THR A 462 17.28 23.05 -2.58
N ASN A 463 17.98 24.18 -2.46
CA ASN A 463 18.95 24.64 -3.45
C ASN A 463 20.38 24.16 -3.12
N GLY A 464 20.65 22.88 -3.41
CA GLY A 464 21.99 22.27 -3.36
C GLY A 464 22.76 22.47 -2.05
N ASN A 465 24.09 22.56 -2.13
CA ASN A 465 25.01 22.62 -0.98
C ASN A 465 24.99 23.96 -0.20
N SER A 466 24.06 24.88 -0.48
CA SER A 466 24.09 26.24 0.08
C SER A 466 23.33 26.41 1.41
N ARG A 467 22.73 25.34 1.98
CA ARG A 467 21.88 25.39 3.19
C ARG A 467 20.77 26.46 3.08
N VAL A 468 20.19 26.57 1.89
CA VAL A 468 19.07 27.47 1.60
C VAL A 468 17.82 26.69 1.24
N LEU A 469 16.70 27.10 1.84
CA LEU A 469 15.37 26.59 1.58
C LEU A 469 14.60 27.63 0.76
N THR A 470 14.15 27.27 -0.43
CA THR A 470 13.31 28.15 -1.27
C THR A 470 11.85 27.89 -0.95
N ILE A 471 11.03 28.95 -0.92
CA ILE A 471 9.62 28.91 -0.56
C ILE A 471 8.77 28.97 -1.84
N GLY A 472 7.78 28.09 -1.96
CA GLY A 472 6.83 28.07 -3.09
C GLY A 472 7.35 27.41 -4.38
N GLU A 473 6.52 27.50 -5.44
CA GLU A 473 6.76 26.81 -6.73
C GLU A 473 7.67 27.60 -7.70
N GLN A 474 7.74 28.92 -7.56
CA GLN A 474 8.61 29.73 -8.41
C GLN A 474 10.06 29.61 -7.91
N GLY A 475 10.91 29.00 -8.72
CA GLY A 475 12.34 28.88 -8.42
C GLY A 475 12.96 30.26 -8.22
N PHE A 476 13.28 30.61 -6.98
CA PHE A 476 14.08 31.78 -6.67
C PHE A 476 15.49 31.64 -7.28
N ASN A 477 15.84 32.55 -8.18
CA ASN A 477 17.18 32.63 -8.75
C ASN A 477 18.00 33.73 -8.05
N ARG A 478 18.90 33.29 -7.17
CA ARG A 478 19.80 34.18 -6.41
C ARG A 478 20.70 35.04 -7.31
N VAL A 479 21.09 34.51 -8.47
CA VAL A 479 21.91 35.26 -9.42
C VAL A 479 21.12 36.45 -9.97
N ASP A 480 19.87 36.22 -10.37
CA ASP A 480 19.01 37.27 -10.93
C ASP A 480 18.64 38.34 -9.88
N GLU A 481 18.38 37.95 -8.62
CA GLU A 481 18.14 38.90 -7.53
C GLU A 481 19.38 39.78 -7.29
N LEU A 482 20.56 39.16 -7.19
CA LEU A 482 21.80 39.88 -6.98
C LEU A 482 22.13 40.82 -8.15
N GLU A 483 21.95 40.36 -9.39
CA GLU A 483 22.14 41.18 -10.59
C GLU A 483 21.19 42.39 -10.60
N LYS A 484 19.90 42.18 -10.34
CA LYS A 484 18.89 43.26 -10.26
C LYS A 484 19.19 44.23 -9.12
N PHE A 485 19.64 43.74 -7.97
CA PHE A 485 19.99 44.59 -6.84
C PHE A 485 21.16 45.51 -7.18
N ILE A 486 22.23 44.96 -7.76
CA ILE A 486 23.40 45.75 -8.20
C ILE A 486 23.00 46.74 -9.31
N GLU A 487 22.15 46.32 -10.25
CA GLU A 487 21.64 47.18 -11.32
C GLU A 487 20.83 48.36 -10.77
N THR A 488 19.95 48.10 -9.79
CA THR A 488 19.10 49.12 -9.14
C THR A 488 19.94 50.14 -8.36
N GLU A 489 20.99 49.69 -7.66
CA GLU A 489 21.92 50.58 -6.97
C GLU A 489 22.83 51.37 -7.92
N GLY A 490 22.99 50.90 -9.17
CA GLY A 490 23.68 51.61 -10.26
C GLY A 490 25.17 51.85 -10.04
N LYS A 491 25.81 51.13 -9.12
CA LYS A 491 27.21 51.34 -8.72
C LYS A 491 27.90 50.05 -8.26
N ILE A 492 29.23 50.11 -8.13
CA ILE A 492 30.03 49.05 -7.49
C ILE A 492 29.70 49.05 -5.99
N LEU A 493 29.43 47.87 -5.43
CA LEU A 493 28.97 47.70 -4.06
C LEU A 493 29.95 46.86 -3.24
N GLU A 494 30.03 47.17 -1.94
CA GLU A 494 30.75 46.36 -0.98
C GLU A 494 29.94 45.09 -0.65
N LYS A 495 30.60 43.94 -0.55
CA LYS A 495 30.00 42.65 -0.22
C LYS A 495 29.26 42.70 1.12
N SER A 496 29.83 43.38 2.12
CA SER A 496 29.21 43.57 3.44
C SER A 496 27.85 44.30 3.34
N TYR A 497 27.77 45.37 2.54
CA TYR A 497 26.53 46.10 2.28
C TYR A 497 25.47 45.22 1.63
N ILE A 498 25.86 44.39 0.66
CA ILE A 498 24.94 43.45 0.00
C ILE A 498 24.43 42.40 1.00
N GLN A 499 25.32 41.87 1.85
CA GLN A 499 24.95 40.87 2.86
C GLN A 499 23.93 41.42 3.86
N GLU A 500 24.12 42.66 4.30
CA GLU A 500 23.18 43.33 5.20
C GLU A 500 21.83 43.58 4.52
N LYS A 501 21.82 44.03 3.26
CA LYS A 501 20.57 44.39 2.56
C LYS A 501 19.78 43.20 2.05
N LEU A 502 20.46 42.16 1.58
CA LEU A 502 19.81 40.96 1.05
C LEU A 502 19.74 39.81 2.06
N ASN A 503 20.26 39.97 3.28
CA ASN A 503 20.37 38.90 4.27
C ASN A 503 21.12 37.66 3.75
N TYR A 504 22.13 37.86 2.89
CA TYR A 504 22.95 36.76 2.36
C TYR A 504 24.05 36.39 3.34
N SER A 505 24.27 35.09 3.52
CA SER A 505 25.52 34.60 4.09
C SER A 505 26.70 34.81 3.12
N ASN A 506 27.94 34.78 3.65
CA ASN A 506 29.15 34.77 2.83
C ASN A 506 29.14 33.66 1.76
N VAL A 507 28.61 32.49 2.11
CA VAL A 507 28.54 31.33 1.21
C VAL A 507 27.54 31.60 0.08
N SER A 508 26.34 32.09 0.41
CA SER A 508 25.30 32.39 -0.57
C SER A 508 25.72 33.49 -1.55
N LEU A 509 26.37 34.55 -1.06
CA LEU A 509 26.85 35.64 -1.90
C LEU A 509 27.93 35.18 -2.88
N ASN A 510 28.96 34.47 -2.40
CA ASN A 510 30.02 33.99 -3.29
C ASN A 510 29.49 32.96 -4.30
N ASN A 511 28.56 32.09 -3.91
CA ASN A 511 27.91 31.16 -4.83
C ASN A 511 27.13 31.88 -5.95
N ALA A 512 26.40 32.96 -5.62
CA ALA A 512 25.70 33.77 -6.62
C ALA A 512 26.68 34.50 -7.56
N ILE A 513 27.81 35.00 -7.03
CA ILE A 513 28.87 35.63 -7.83
C ILE A 513 29.48 34.61 -8.80
N ASP A 514 29.86 33.43 -8.30
CA ASP A 514 30.56 32.40 -9.10
C ASP A 514 29.69 31.83 -10.23
N ASN A 515 28.36 31.85 -10.06
CA ASN A 515 27.39 31.38 -11.03
C ASN A 515 26.84 32.48 -11.96
N SER A 516 27.21 33.75 -11.73
CA SER A 516 26.79 34.85 -12.60
C SER A 516 27.73 34.99 -13.79
N ASN A 517 27.16 35.18 -14.97
CA ASN A 517 27.90 35.58 -16.16
C ASN A 517 28.05 37.10 -16.28
N LYS A 518 27.44 37.91 -15.40
CA LYS A 518 27.46 39.38 -15.50
C LYS A 518 28.18 40.06 -14.34
N ILE A 519 28.29 39.41 -13.19
CA ILE A 519 28.91 39.99 -11.99
C ILE A 519 30.42 39.78 -12.03
N ILE A 520 31.16 40.84 -11.73
CA ILE A 520 32.63 40.85 -11.66
C ILE A 520 33.05 41.32 -10.28
N SER A 521 34.06 40.64 -9.72
CA SER A 521 34.72 41.10 -8.49
C SER A 521 35.77 42.15 -8.83
N PHE A 522 35.60 43.37 -8.34
CA PHE A 522 36.58 44.45 -8.50
C PHE A 522 37.76 44.28 -7.56
N ASP A 523 37.53 43.82 -6.34
CA ASP A 523 38.59 43.38 -5.42
C ASP A 523 38.10 42.24 -4.51
N ARG A 524 38.67 42.07 -3.30
CA ARG A 524 38.20 41.07 -2.33
C ARG A 524 36.80 41.38 -1.79
N SER A 525 36.49 42.66 -1.63
CA SER A 525 35.36 43.20 -0.90
C SER A 525 34.32 43.86 -1.80
N PHE A 526 34.63 44.18 -3.06
CA PHE A 526 33.74 44.92 -3.95
C PHE A 526 33.37 44.11 -5.19
N ILE A 527 32.09 44.18 -5.57
CA ILE A 527 31.54 43.56 -6.78
C ILE A 527 30.68 44.56 -7.56
N GLY A 528 30.52 44.32 -8.85
CA GLY A 528 29.64 45.11 -9.71
C GLY A 528 29.31 44.35 -11.00
N LEU A 529 28.44 44.92 -11.82
CA LEU A 529 28.13 44.36 -13.13
C LEU A 529 29.23 44.69 -14.15
N ILE A 530 29.45 43.80 -15.12
CA ILE A 530 30.40 44.00 -16.22
C ILE A 530 30.12 45.30 -17.00
N ASN A 531 28.86 45.72 -17.12
CA ASN A 531 28.51 46.98 -17.79
C ASN A 531 29.02 48.23 -17.06
N PHE A 532 29.43 48.12 -15.79
CA PHE A 532 30.08 49.20 -15.04
C PHE A 532 31.58 49.31 -15.38
N VAL A 533 32.14 48.30 -16.04
CA VAL A 533 33.54 48.32 -16.50
C VAL A 533 33.65 49.24 -17.72
N GLN A 534 34.47 50.28 -17.60
CA GLN A 534 34.66 51.28 -18.65
C GLN A 534 35.81 50.85 -19.59
N MET A 535 35.47 50.11 -20.65
CA MET A 535 36.39 49.70 -21.72
C MET A 535 35.82 50.02 -23.11
N SER A 536 36.65 50.59 -23.99
CA SER A 536 36.35 50.74 -25.42
C SER A 536 36.47 49.40 -26.16
N LYS A 537 35.84 49.29 -27.34
CA LYS A 537 35.95 48.08 -28.19
C LYS A 537 37.41 47.71 -28.49
N ASN A 538 38.25 48.71 -28.78
CA ASN A 538 39.67 48.48 -29.05
C ASN A 538 40.43 47.96 -27.81
N GLU A 539 40.11 48.48 -26.61
CA GLU A 539 40.72 48.00 -25.36
C GLU A 539 40.29 46.55 -25.04
N ILE A 540 39.07 46.15 -25.38
CA ILE A 540 38.58 44.78 -25.20
C ILE A 540 39.34 43.80 -26.11
N GLU A 541 39.50 44.13 -27.40
CA GLU A 541 40.22 43.25 -28.33
C GLU A 541 41.71 43.15 -27.97
N LEU A 542 42.35 44.27 -27.62
CA LEU A 542 43.72 44.28 -27.10
C LEU A 542 43.86 43.42 -25.82
N PHE A 543 42.87 43.48 -24.92
CA PHE A 543 42.88 42.67 -23.71
C PHE A 543 42.79 41.18 -24.03
N LYS A 544 41.90 40.77 -24.95
CA LYS A 544 41.78 39.38 -25.40
C LYS A 544 43.05 38.87 -26.04
N GLU A 545 43.66 39.63 -26.93
CA GLU A 545 44.95 39.30 -27.55
C GLU A 545 46.06 39.13 -26.50
N LEU A 546 46.07 40.01 -25.49
CA LEU A 546 47.02 39.91 -24.40
C LEU A 546 46.81 38.66 -23.54
N VAL A 547 45.56 38.26 -23.31
CA VAL A 547 45.23 37.02 -22.60
C VAL A 547 45.69 35.80 -23.40
N ILE A 548 45.40 35.76 -24.70
CA ILE A 548 45.80 34.64 -25.58
C ILE A 548 47.33 34.51 -25.65
N SER A 549 48.06 35.63 -25.73
CA SER A 549 49.53 35.64 -25.73
C SER A 549 50.17 35.37 -24.36
N ASN A 550 49.37 35.31 -23.28
CA ASN A 550 49.80 34.91 -21.93
C ASN A 550 49.35 33.51 -21.54
N ASP A 551 48.65 32.79 -22.40
CA ASP A 551 48.31 31.39 -22.19
C ASP A 551 49.55 30.52 -22.39
N ASN A 552 50.03 29.93 -21.29
CA ASN A 552 51.11 28.95 -21.29
C ASN A 552 50.56 27.57 -20.94
N ASP A 553 50.36 26.73 -21.96
CA ASP A 553 49.81 25.36 -21.85
C ASP A 553 48.51 25.28 -21.05
N GLY A 554 47.60 26.23 -21.29
CA GLY A 554 46.31 26.31 -20.61
C GLY A 554 46.37 27.01 -19.26
N ASN A 555 47.48 27.66 -18.89
CA ASN A 555 47.62 28.39 -17.64
C ASN A 555 47.92 29.88 -17.87
N ILE A 556 47.26 30.75 -17.10
CA ILE A 556 47.47 32.20 -17.11
C ILE A 556 47.90 32.66 -15.71
N SER A 557 49.11 33.23 -15.63
CA SER A 557 49.61 33.94 -14.46
C SER A 557 49.05 35.37 -14.42
N ILE A 558 48.17 35.64 -13.45
CA ILE A 558 47.54 36.97 -13.32
C ILE A 558 48.55 38.07 -12.95
N PRO A 559 49.55 37.85 -12.06
CA PRO A 559 50.60 38.84 -11.81
C PRO A 559 51.39 39.23 -13.07
N GLU A 560 51.72 38.25 -13.94
CA GLU A 560 52.42 38.52 -15.20
C GLU A 560 51.54 39.29 -16.18
N LEU A 561 50.28 38.90 -16.30
CA LEU A 561 49.29 39.58 -17.14
C LEU A 561 49.13 41.06 -16.71
N ILE A 562 49.04 41.32 -15.40
CA ILE A 562 48.99 42.68 -14.85
C ILE A 562 50.25 43.47 -15.19
N SER A 563 51.44 42.87 -15.05
CA SER A 563 52.70 43.52 -15.40
C SER A 563 52.70 43.95 -16.87
N LYS A 564 52.27 43.06 -17.78
CA LYS A 564 52.16 43.38 -19.21
C LYS A 564 51.10 44.44 -19.52
N ILE A 565 49.97 44.44 -18.82
CA ILE A 565 48.94 45.50 -18.92
C ILE A 565 49.53 46.85 -18.50
N ASN A 566 50.24 46.90 -17.37
CA ASN A 566 50.83 48.14 -16.83
C ASN A 566 51.95 48.73 -17.72
N LEU A 567 52.69 47.88 -18.43
CA LEU A 567 53.79 48.30 -19.33
C LEU A 567 53.29 48.78 -20.71
N ASN A 568 52.07 48.42 -21.10
CA ASN A 568 51.53 48.75 -22.41
C ASN A 568 50.75 50.08 -22.37
N LYS A 569 51.26 51.09 -23.10
CA LYS A 569 50.69 52.46 -23.16
C LYS A 569 49.23 52.48 -23.62
N SER A 570 48.79 51.50 -24.41
CA SER A 570 47.41 51.39 -24.91
C SER A 570 46.39 51.12 -23.80
N PHE A 571 46.81 50.57 -22.65
CA PHE A 571 45.92 50.33 -21.49
C PHE A 571 45.91 51.49 -20.47
N LYS A 572 46.61 52.60 -20.72
CA LYS A 572 46.71 53.71 -19.74
C LYS A 572 45.34 54.31 -19.37
N ALA A 573 44.43 54.41 -20.34
CA ALA A 573 43.06 54.87 -20.10
C ALA A 573 42.24 53.83 -19.32
N PHE A 574 42.31 52.55 -19.73
CA PHE A 574 41.73 51.42 -19.02
C PHE A 574 42.16 51.31 -17.55
N ILE A 575 43.47 51.42 -17.26
CA ILE A 575 44.04 51.37 -15.90
C ILE A 575 43.47 52.50 -15.04
N LYS A 576 43.46 53.73 -15.56
CA LYS A 576 43.02 54.92 -14.82
C LYS A 576 41.52 54.89 -14.49
N LYS A 577 40.71 54.27 -15.34
CA LYS A 577 39.23 54.23 -15.19
C LYS A 577 38.73 53.13 -14.25
N ASN A 578 39.45 52.01 -14.13
CA ASN A 578 38.91 50.78 -13.53
C ASN A 578 39.68 50.26 -12.29
N ASN A 579 40.64 51.01 -11.74
CA ASN A 579 41.40 50.63 -10.53
C ASN A 579 41.89 49.17 -10.54
N ILE A 580 42.68 48.84 -11.55
CA ILE A 580 43.08 47.46 -11.85
C ILE A 580 43.83 46.79 -10.70
N ASN A 581 43.39 45.60 -10.32
CA ASN A 581 44.10 44.69 -9.44
C ASN A 581 43.90 43.22 -9.88
N LYS A 582 44.54 42.29 -9.16
CA LYS A 582 44.53 40.86 -9.49
C LYS A 582 43.15 40.19 -9.43
N TYR A 583 42.26 40.64 -8.56
CA TYR A 583 40.89 40.09 -8.48
C TYR A 583 40.05 40.56 -9.67
N PHE A 584 40.18 41.84 -10.02
CA PHE A 584 39.54 42.43 -11.20
C PHE A 584 39.98 41.73 -12.49
N ILE A 585 41.29 41.64 -12.73
CA ILE A 585 41.82 41.00 -13.95
C ILE A 585 41.46 39.52 -14.01
N ALA A 586 41.58 38.77 -12.91
CA ALA A 586 41.18 37.36 -12.90
C ALA A 586 39.69 37.17 -13.22
N SER A 587 38.83 38.06 -12.71
CA SER A 587 37.39 38.02 -12.99
C SER A 587 37.08 38.41 -14.44
N LEU A 588 37.80 39.40 -14.98
CA LEU A 588 37.66 39.83 -16.37
C LEU A 588 38.12 38.75 -17.37
N VAL A 589 39.19 38.02 -17.06
CA VAL A 589 39.63 36.86 -17.84
C VAL A 589 38.55 35.78 -17.84
N ARG A 590 37.98 35.42 -16.67
CA ARG A 590 36.91 34.41 -16.60
C ARG A 590 35.63 34.83 -17.33
N TYR A 591 35.35 36.13 -17.39
CA TYR A 591 34.20 36.65 -18.14
C TYR A 591 34.39 36.47 -19.65
N TYR A 592 35.54 36.88 -20.20
CA TYR A 592 35.79 36.78 -21.64
C TYR A 592 36.22 35.38 -22.10
N PHE A 593 36.78 34.57 -21.21
CA PHE A 593 37.26 33.21 -21.47
C PHE A 593 36.77 32.24 -20.37
N PRO A 594 35.50 31.80 -20.43
CA PRO A 594 34.85 31.01 -19.37
C PRO A 594 35.45 29.62 -19.12
N GLU A 595 36.28 29.13 -20.04
CA GLU A 595 37.06 27.88 -19.92
C GLU A 595 38.15 27.94 -18.86
N TYR A 596 38.61 29.14 -18.49
CA TYR A 596 39.59 29.33 -17.42
C TYR A 596 38.89 29.35 -16.05
N LYS A 597 39.42 28.56 -15.11
CA LYS A 597 38.99 28.52 -13.71
C LYS A 597 40.22 28.68 -12.80
N GLY A 598 40.01 29.02 -11.53
CA GLY A 598 41.10 29.17 -10.57
C GLY A 598 41.07 30.49 -9.80
N GLY A 599 42.11 30.71 -8.99
CA GLY A 599 42.21 31.84 -8.07
C GLY A 599 42.72 33.13 -8.73
N CYS A 600 42.84 34.20 -7.92
CA CYS A 600 43.31 35.52 -8.38
C CYS A 600 44.80 35.59 -8.78
N ASN A 601 45.58 34.53 -8.59
CA ASN A 601 47.00 34.49 -8.94
C ASN A 601 47.26 33.63 -10.18
N LEU A 602 46.53 32.52 -10.33
CA LEU A 602 46.71 31.57 -11.43
C LEU A 602 45.33 31.06 -11.87
N LEU A 603 45.09 31.12 -13.18
CA LEU A 603 43.95 30.49 -13.83
C LEU A 603 44.43 29.35 -14.72
N SER A 604 43.67 28.26 -14.77
CA SER A 604 43.97 27.08 -15.58
C SER A 604 42.73 26.66 -16.36
N LYS A 605 42.90 26.19 -17.59
CA LYS A 605 41.85 25.52 -18.37
C LYS A 605 41.47 24.23 -17.64
N LYS A 606 40.17 23.99 -17.52
CA LYS A 606 39.67 22.74 -16.94
C LYS A 606 40.12 21.59 -17.84
N SER A 607 40.92 20.65 -17.34
CA SER A 607 41.18 19.40 -18.07
C SER A 607 39.84 18.71 -18.28
N ILE A 608 39.48 18.46 -19.54
CA ILE A 608 38.36 17.59 -19.87
C ILE A 608 38.85 16.18 -19.54
N THR A 609 38.73 15.77 -18.28
CA THR A 609 38.69 14.34 -17.96
C THR A 609 37.47 13.77 -18.67
N LYS A 610 37.72 12.98 -19.72
CA LYS A 610 36.74 12.13 -20.38
C LYS A 610 36.12 11.15 -19.40
#